data_AF-A0A8H4NV59-F1
#
_entry.id   AF-A0A8H4NV59-F1
#
_cell.length_a   1.000
_cell.length_b   1.000
_cell.length_c   1.000
_cell.angle_alpha   90.00
_cell.angle_beta   90.00
_cell.angle_gamma   90.00
#
_symmetry.space_group_name_H-M   'P 1'
#
loop_
_entity.id
_entity.type
_entity.pdbx_description
1 polymer ?
#
loop_
_entity_poly.entity_id
_entity_poly.type
_entity_poly.pdbx_seq_one_letter_code
_entity_poly.pdbx_strand_id
1 'polypeptide(L)'
;MELVPAIKPKPKPAGGVQPPPGPSSSQVSASKPRAPQSTTDTRILGKPNYILSLFKDQTQWDFFSTYLWSNEQGNSLPHNTLAAITPQIAHHDTMVRELCCALGGAVNAFTQPTVDTVAADKAHTQSLVYYTRTVQAVATASSTLRALRSVAHVALIFMAYDILRGDIEAAAVHLNHASRLLEAYLAKRSAQDGVSLSDLVFDDYENALFDMIQRLNTYPWALRLGITGDAYEYRPTKRCLGRHRYDIQKIPSSFYDLNQALRWWDVAQHHLAHHLLEEEEKHELTKAAWERAFTVLSSWHNAFVLLYRETQQRQREDPQNYLIASVFEALYLECLSSLYLQLNSDAKVLPDARPVYREIIATARRILQDLKGPQANFRWMDNNVMKPLFVVLFKCNDFAIREGVKEVLHAGVARFGPACLAGVVLGMMYMKPEQVPSILRNAERGIGWHLTSVGCNPGVITAG
;
A
#
# COMPACT_ATOMS: atom_id res chain seq x y z
N MET A 1 -39.18 17.93 31.42
CA MET A 1 -40.44 17.63 32.11
C MET A 1 -40.33 16.21 32.66
N GLU A 2 -39.83 16.13 33.91
CA GLU A 2 -40.30 15.25 35.01
C GLU A 2 -41.34 14.17 34.67
N LEU A 3 -41.33 12.93 35.18
CA LEU A 3 -41.00 12.47 36.53
C LEU A 3 -40.78 10.94 36.57
N VAL A 4 -39.93 10.53 37.52
CA VAL A 4 -39.71 9.18 38.07
C VAL A 4 -40.93 8.72 38.90
N PRO A 5 -41.07 7.41 39.18
CA PRO A 5 -41.26 7.04 40.59
C PRO A 5 -40.37 5.89 41.09
N ALA A 6 -40.10 5.99 42.38
CA ALA A 6 -39.22 5.24 43.25
C ALA A 6 -40.09 4.41 44.23
N ILE A 7 -39.83 3.11 44.48
CA ILE A 7 -39.00 2.51 45.56
C ILE A 7 -39.82 1.78 46.68
N LYS A 8 -39.26 0.62 47.14
CA LYS A 8 -39.24 -0.04 48.51
C LYS A 8 -40.25 -1.18 48.85
N PRO A 9 -39.99 -2.08 49.85
CA PRO A 9 -38.80 -2.94 50.12
C PRO A 9 -39.02 -4.29 50.89
N LYS A 10 -37.90 -4.99 51.19
CA LYS A 10 -37.55 -5.88 52.37
C LYS A 10 -38.02 -7.35 52.38
N PRO A 11 -37.44 -8.27 53.21
CA PRO A 11 -36.48 -8.11 54.33
C PRO A 11 -35.26 -9.08 54.42
N LYS A 12 -34.33 -8.76 55.34
CA LYS A 12 -33.35 -9.64 56.02
C LYS A 12 -33.91 -10.11 57.38
N PRO A 13 -33.33 -11.17 57.98
CA PRO A 13 -32.85 -11.12 59.37
C PRO A 13 -31.37 -11.58 59.44
N ALA A 14 -30.43 -11.06 60.24
CA ALA A 14 -30.35 -10.58 61.62
C ALA A 14 -29.57 -11.58 62.49
N GLY A 15 -28.56 -11.09 63.22
CA GLY A 15 -27.83 -11.84 64.23
C GLY A 15 -26.35 -11.48 64.31
N GLY A 16 -26.02 -10.38 64.99
CA GLY A 16 -24.65 -10.06 65.44
C GLY A 16 -24.46 -10.36 66.93
N VAL A 17 -23.21 -10.33 67.42
CA VAL A 17 -22.73 -9.70 68.67
C VAL A 17 -21.18 -9.67 68.65
N GLN A 18 -20.63 -8.56 69.15
CA GLN A 18 -19.25 -8.02 69.26
C GLN A 18 -18.59 -8.37 70.65
N PRO A 19 -17.42 -7.82 71.11
CA PRO A 19 -16.11 -7.42 70.54
C PRO A 19 -14.89 -7.90 71.44
N PRO A 20 -13.77 -7.15 71.64
CA PRO A 20 -12.41 -7.16 71.02
C PRO A 20 -11.29 -7.60 72.05
N PRO A 21 -9.96 -7.28 72.00
CA PRO A 21 -9.06 -6.58 71.04
C PRO A 21 -7.74 -7.37 70.68
N GLY A 22 -6.81 -6.76 69.91
CA GLY A 22 -5.47 -7.33 69.57
C GLY A 22 -4.46 -7.29 70.74
N PRO A 23 -3.11 -7.37 70.56
CA PRO A 23 -2.25 -7.69 69.41
C PRO A 23 -1.17 -8.79 69.74
N SER A 24 -0.13 -8.90 68.89
CA SER A 24 1.26 -9.36 69.18
C SER A 24 1.67 -10.85 69.20
N SER A 25 2.61 -11.14 68.28
CA SER A 25 3.93 -11.77 68.47
C SER A 25 4.08 -13.26 68.86
N SER A 26 4.95 -13.91 68.06
CA SER A 26 5.97 -14.88 68.46
C SER A 26 5.61 -16.37 68.62
N GLN A 27 6.03 -17.11 67.59
CA GLN A 27 6.93 -18.27 67.67
C GLN A 27 6.56 -19.53 68.49
N VAL A 28 6.52 -20.62 67.71
CA VAL A 28 7.13 -21.95 67.97
C VAL A 28 6.38 -22.87 68.94
N SER A 29 5.81 -23.93 68.39
CA SER A 29 6.14 -25.31 68.81
C SER A 29 5.62 -26.34 67.81
N ALA A 30 6.48 -27.31 67.54
CA ALA A 30 6.35 -28.35 66.54
C ALA A 30 5.39 -29.46 66.96
N SER A 31 4.78 -30.16 65.99
CA SER A 31 5.00 -31.61 65.80
C SER A 31 3.97 -32.24 64.83
N LYS A 32 4.45 -32.66 63.65
CA LYS A 32 4.49 -34.07 63.18
C LYS A 32 4.62 -34.11 61.65
N PRO A 33 5.43 -35.02 61.09
CA PRO A 33 5.69 -35.11 59.66
C PRO A 33 4.51 -35.79 58.98
N ARG A 34 3.93 -35.14 57.97
CA ARG A 34 2.97 -35.76 57.06
C ARG A 34 3.62 -35.88 55.68
N ALA A 35 3.50 -37.09 55.14
CA ALA A 35 4.01 -37.61 53.87
C ALA A 35 3.95 -36.61 52.68
N PRO A 36 4.82 -36.77 51.67
CA PRO A 36 4.93 -35.84 50.55
C PRO A 36 3.61 -35.81 49.79
N GLN A 37 2.83 -34.75 49.99
CA GLN A 37 1.81 -34.38 49.02
C GLN A 37 2.58 -33.87 47.80
N SER A 38 2.58 -34.67 46.74
CA SER A 38 2.90 -34.17 45.40
C SER A 38 1.92 -33.04 45.12
N THR A 39 2.35 -31.81 45.34
CA THR A 39 1.77 -30.68 44.64
C THR A 39 2.06 -30.93 43.18
N THR A 40 1.10 -31.50 42.46
CA THR A 40 1.04 -31.35 41.02
C THR A 40 1.12 -29.84 40.79
N ASP A 41 2.28 -29.39 40.33
CA ASP A 41 2.51 -28.04 39.90
C ASP A 41 1.63 -27.81 38.68
N THR A 42 0.35 -27.54 38.91
CA THR A 42 -0.56 -27.01 37.91
C THR A 42 -0.29 -25.53 37.75
N ARG A 43 0.98 -25.16 37.52
CA ARG A 43 1.24 -23.99 36.70
C ARG A 43 0.59 -24.29 35.37
N ILE A 44 -0.59 -23.70 35.15
CA ILE A 44 -1.11 -23.50 33.81
C ILE A 44 0.02 -22.79 33.09
N LEU A 45 0.76 -23.53 32.26
CA LEU A 45 1.67 -22.96 31.30
C LEU A 45 0.78 -22.17 30.35
N GLY A 46 0.49 -20.92 30.71
CA GLY A 46 -0.12 -19.97 29.80
C GLY A 46 0.74 -20.02 28.56
N LYS A 47 0.15 -20.42 27.43
CA LYS A 47 0.85 -20.30 26.14
C LYS A 47 1.49 -18.92 26.12
N PRO A 48 2.82 -18.80 25.87
CA PRO A 48 3.44 -17.49 25.80
C PRO A 48 2.60 -16.65 24.85
N ASN A 49 2.11 -15.51 25.34
CA ASN A 49 1.38 -14.58 24.48
C ASN A 49 2.41 -14.02 23.50
N TYR A 50 2.49 -14.65 22.34
CA TYR A 50 3.50 -14.41 21.32
C TYR A 50 3.57 -12.93 20.92
N ILE A 51 2.42 -12.23 20.98
CA ILE A 51 2.31 -10.79 20.72
C ILE A 51 3.10 -9.98 21.77
N LEU A 52 3.07 -10.36 23.05
CA LEU A 52 3.85 -9.70 24.12
C LEU A 52 5.36 -9.99 24.04
N SER A 53 5.79 -10.99 23.25
CA SER A 53 7.21 -11.25 23.03
C SER A 53 7.79 -10.46 21.85
N LEU A 54 6.94 -10.02 20.92
CA LEU A 54 7.35 -9.34 19.69
C LEU A 54 7.36 -7.81 19.84
N PHE A 55 6.40 -7.27 20.60
CA PHE A 55 6.24 -5.84 20.84
C PHE A 55 6.64 -5.46 22.26
N LYS A 56 7.37 -4.34 22.38
CA LYS A 56 7.89 -3.83 23.65
C LYS A 56 6.78 -3.29 24.55
N ASP A 57 5.78 -2.66 23.95
CA ASP A 57 4.67 -2.03 24.66
C ASP A 57 3.41 -1.92 23.78
N GLN A 58 2.31 -1.50 24.39
CA GLN A 58 1.02 -1.32 23.72
C GLN A 58 1.08 -0.27 22.59
N THR A 59 1.89 0.78 22.73
CA THR A 59 1.99 1.82 21.70
C THR A 59 2.62 1.25 20.43
N GLN A 60 3.67 0.43 20.59
CA GLN A 60 4.31 -0.25 19.46
C GLN A 60 3.33 -1.21 18.77
N TRP A 61 2.53 -1.96 19.55
CA TRP A 61 1.47 -2.82 19.01
C TRP A 61 0.40 -2.04 18.26
N ASP A 62 -0.10 -0.94 18.83
CA ASP A 62 -1.16 -0.13 18.22
C ASP A 62 -0.70 0.47 16.90
N PHE A 63 0.53 1.01 16.85
CA PHE A 63 1.10 1.53 15.61
C PHE A 63 1.36 0.43 14.59
N PHE A 64 1.91 -0.72 14.98
CA PHE A 64 2.07 -1.83 14.06
C PHE A 64 0.72 -2.31 13.52
N SER A 65 -0.31 -2.35 14.35
CA SER A 65 -1.68 -2.70 13.95
C SER A 65 -2.25 -1.68 12.97
N THR A 66 -2.07 -0.38 13.21
CA THR A 66 -2.41 0.68 12.24
C THR A 66 -1.71 0.46 10.91
N TYR A 67 -0.41 0.13 10.92
CA TYR A 67 0.32 -0.21 9.70
C TYR A 67 -0.33 -1.39 8.99
N LEU A 68 -0.62 -2.51 9.68
CA LEU A 68 -1.26 -3.67 9.08
C LEU A 68 -2.60 -3.32 8.42
N TRP A 69 -3.44 -2.55 9.10
CA TRP A 69 -4.74 -2.12 8.56
C TRP A 69 -4.59 -1.20 7.35
N SER A 70 -3.61 -0.31 7.37
CA SER A 70 -3.36 0.64 6.27
C SER A 70 -2.73 -0.05 5.06
N ASN A 71 -1.98 -1.12 5.33
CA ASN A 71 -1.32 -1.97 4.35
C ASN A 71 -2.27 -3.06 3.81
N GLU A 72 -3.49 -3.17 4.32
CA GLU A 72 -4.51 -4.09 3.83
C GLU A 72 -4.82 -3.80 2.35
N GLN A 73 -4.84 -4.86 1.54
CA GLN A 73 -5.08 -4.78 0.10
C GLN A 73 -6.39 -5.50 -0.22
N GLY A 74 -7.17 -4.92 -1.12
CA GLY A 74 -8.35 -5.57 -1.69
C GLY A 74 -7.96 -6.57 -2.76
N ASN A 75 -8.95 -7.19 -3.38
CA ASN A 75 -8.76 -8.13 -4.49
C ASN A 75 -9.09 -7.52 -5.85
N SER A 76 -9.43 -6.23 -5.88
CA SER A 76 -9.92 -5.54 -7.07
C SER A 76 -8.87 -4.62 -7.71
N LEU A 77 -7.67 -4.60 -7.15
CA LEU A 77 -6.45 -4.04 -7.70
C LEU A 77 -5.35 -5.10 -7.53
N PRO A 78 -4.26 -5.03 -8.31
CA PRO A 78 -3.15 -5.94 -8.15
C PRO A 78 -2.53 -5.84 -6.76
N HIS A 79 -1.87 -6.90 -6.33
CA HIS A 79 -1.22 -6.92 -5.02
C HIS A 79 0.21 -6.41 -5.10
N ASN A 80 0.56 -5.51 -4.19
CA ASN A 80 1.93 -5.22 -3.84
C ASN A 80 2.47 -6.38 -2.99
N THR A 81 3.17 -7.31 -3.65
CA THR A 81 3.74 -8.50 -3.00
C THR A 81 4.69 -8.12 -1.86
N LEU A 82 5.51 -7.08 -2.03
CA LEU A 82 6.46 -6.66 -0.99
C LEU A 82 5.71 -6.24 0.27
N ALA A 83 4.71 -5.36 0.12
CA ALA A 83 3.84 -4.96 1.21
C ALA A 83 3.10 -6.15 1.85
N ALA A 84 2.67 -7.13 1.06
CA ALA A 84 1.97 -8.31 1.57
C ALA A 84 2.87 -9.22 2.44
N ILE A 85 4.18 -9.29 2.14
CA ILE A 85 5.15 -10.09 2.91
C ILE A 85 5.86 -9.30 4.03
N THR A 86 5.79 -7.97 4.01
CA THR A 86 6.45 -7.11 5.01
C THR A 86 6.05 -7.45 6.46
N PRO A 87 4.78 -7.73 6.80
CA PRO A 87 4.40 -8.16 8.15
C PRO A 87 5.13 -9.43 8.63
N GLN A 88 5.28 -10.42 7.76
CA GLN A 88 5.98 -11.67 8.05
C GLN A 88 7.48 -11.41 8.20
N ILE A 89 8.06 -10.50 7.40
CA ILE A 89 9.46 -10.08 7.54
C ILE A 89 9.68 -9.34 8.86
N ALA A 90 8.78 -8.42 9.22
CA ALA A 90 8.81 -7.67 10.49
C ALA A 90 8.79 -8.58 11.72
N HIS A 91 8.26 -9.80 11.58
CA HIS A 91 8.32 -10.79 12.65
C HIS A 91 9.77 -11.14 13.03
N HIS A 92 10.67 -11.23 12.06
CA HIS A 92 12.05 -11.68 12.25
C HIS A 92 13.09 -10.56 12.13
N ASP A 93 12.72 -9.44 11.54
CA ASP A 93 13.60 -8.29 11.36
C ASP A 93 13.12 -7.09 12.19
N THR A 94 13.89 -6.77 13.23
CA THR A 94 13.57 -5.66 14.14
C THR A 94 13.62 -4.30 13.43
N MET A 95 14.50 -4.09 12.45
CA MET A 95 14.54 -2.82 11.72
C MET A 95 13.27 -2.61 10.91
N VAL A 96 12.82 -3.66 10.21
CA VAL A 96 11.56 -3.64 9.46
C VAL A 96 10.38 -3.41 10.42
N ARG A 97 10.34 -4.09 11.57
CA ARG A 97 9.27 -3.94 12.56
C ARG A 97 9.18 -2.54 13.14
N GLU A 98 10.30 -1.98 13.60
CA GLU A 98 10.35 -0.63 14.17
C GLU A 98 9.88 0.39 13.13
N LEU A 99 10.28 0.24 11.87
CA LEU A 99 9.86 1.15 10.80
C LEU A 99 8.40 0.97 10.38
N CYS A 100 7.85 -0.25 10.43
CA CYS A 100 6.41 -0.46 10.28
C CYS A 100 5.62 0.28 11.38
N CYS A 101 6.12 0.29 12.62
CA CYS A 101 5.52 1.06 13.70
C CYS A 101 5.61 2.57 13.43
N ALA A 102 6.76 3.06 12.94
CA ALA A 102 6.87 4.45 12.54
C ALA A 102 5.83 4.82 11.47
N LEU A 103 5.68 3.97 10.44
CA LEU A 103 4.72 4.19 9.37
C LEU A 103 3.27 4.18 9.86
N GLY A 104 2.91 3.27 10.78
CA GLY A 104 1.58 3.28 11.40
C GLY A 104 1.30 4.54 12.23
N GLY A 105 2.30 5.05 12.96
CA GLY A 105 2.20 6.35 13.64
C GLY A 105 2.04 7.50 12.64
N ALA A 106 2.75 7.47 11.50
CA ALA A 106 2.61 8.46 10.44
C ALA A 106 1.23 8.45 9.78
N VAL A 107 0.63 7.28 9.55
CA VAL A 107 -0.76 7.18 9.07
C VAL A 107 -1.70 7.91 10.02
N ASN A 108 -1.62 7.62 11.32
CA ASN A 108 -2.45 8.26 12.34
C ASN A 108 -2.25 9.78 12.38
N ALA A 109 -1.01 10.25 12.23
CA ALA A 109 -0.68 11.66 12.31
C ALA A 109 -1.06 12.45 11.04
N PHE A 110 -0.92 11.86 9.86
CA PHE A 110 -0.90 12.62 8.61
C PHE A 110 -2.05 12.32 7.66
N THR A 111 -2.80 11.23 7.83
CA THR A 111 -3.79 10.81 6.82
C THR A 111 -5.21 10.62 7.36
N GLN A 112 -5.42 10.77 8.68
CA GLN A 112 -6.72 10.63 9.31
C GLN A 112 -7.40 11.99 9.47
N PRO A 113 -8.38 12.36 8.63
CA PRO A 113 -8.97 13.70 8.67
C PRO A 113 -9.80 13.98 9.93
N THR A 114 -10.14 12.95 10.70
CA THR A 114 -10.96 13.06 11.91
C THR A 114 -10.13 13.16 13.19
N VAL A 115 -8.80 13.05 13.12
CA VAL A 115 -7.93 13.12 14.30
C VAL A 115 -7.79 14.57 14.75
N ASP A 116 -7.81 14.81 16.07
CA ASP A 116 -7.51 16.14 16.60
C ASP A 116 -6.01 16.45 16.47
N THR A 117 -5.65 17.73 16.45
CA THR A 117 -4.27 18.18 16.21
C THR A 117 -3.30 17.74 17.30
N VAL A 118 -3.75 17.68 18.56
CA VAL A 118 -2.90 17.29 19.70
C VAL A 118 -2.56 15.80 19.63
N ALA A 119 -3.55 14.97 19.28
CA ALA A 119 -3.37 13.55 19.05
C ALA A 119 -2.49 13.27 17.83
N ALA A 120 -2.65 14.04 16.75
CA ALA A 120 -1.78 13.96 15.56
C ALA A 120 -0.32 14.29 15.90
N ASP A 121 -0.08 15.39 16.62
CA ASP A 121 1.27 15.81 17.03
C ASP A 121 1.94 14.78 17.96
N LYS A 122 1.16 14.19 18.87
CA LYS A 122 1.63 13.11 19.73
C LYS A 122 2.00 11.88 18.90
N ALA A 123 1.14 11.45 17.98
CA ALA A 123 1.40 10.31 17.10
C ALA A 123 2.65 10.53 16.24
N HIS A 124 2.82 11.74 15.70
CA HIS A 124 4.02 12.12 14.94
C HIS A 124 5.29 12.09 15.80
N THR A 125 5.24 12.67 17.00
CA THR A 125 6.42 12.67 17.89
C THR A 125 6.83 11.24 18.24
N GLN A 126 5.87 10.36 18.51
CA GLN A 126 6.13 8.96 18.79
C GLN A 126 6.61 8.19 17.54
N SER A 127 6.08 8.48 16.36
CA SER A 127 6.53 7.86 15.11
C SER A 127 7.99 8.19 14.79
N LEU A 128 8.43 9.42 15.08
CA LEU A 128 9.82 9.85 14.91
C LEU A 128 10.81 9.09 15.79
N VAL A 129 10.41 8.63 16.97
CA VAL A 129 11.27 7.79 17.83
C VAL A 129 11.60 6.47 17.12
N TYR A 130 10.60 5.84 16.54
CA TYR A 130 10.75 4.58 15.79
C TYR A 130 11.55 4.79 14.49
N TYR A 131 11.26 5.86 13.77
CA TYR A 131 12.01 6.29 12.59
C TYR A 131 13.51 6.47 12.91
N THR A 132 13.83 7.25 13.94
CA THR A 132 15.21 7.60 14.31
C THR A 132 16.01 6.39 14.81
N ARG A 133 15.38 5.51 15.60
CA ARG A 133 16.01 4.24 16.02
C ARG A 133 16.38 3.37 14.82
N THR A 134 15.51 3.33 13.81
CA THR A 134 15.76 2.57 12.58
C THR A 134 16.92 3.17 11.79
N VAL A 135 17.02 4.51 11.69
CA VAL A 135 18.16 5.19 11.04
C VAL A 135 19.48 4.81 11.72
N GLN A 136 19.52 4.80 13.06
CA GLN A 136 20.71 4.40 13.82
C GLN A 136 21.10 2.93 13.57
N ALA A 137 20.11 2.04 13.49
CA ALA A 137 20.34 0.62 13.19
C ALA A 137 20.86 0.43 11.75
N VAL A 138 20.32 1.16 10.78
CA VAL A 138 20.80 1.16 9.38
C VAL A 138 22.24 1.67 9.30
N ALA A 139 22.57 2.76 10.00
CA ALA A 139 23.91 3.35 9.99
C ALA A 139 25.00 2.41 10.55
N THR A 140 24.62 1.45 11.40
CA THR A 140 25.53 0.48 12.03
C THR A 140 25.42 -0.92 11.43
N ALA A 141 24.61 -1.11 10.38
CA ALA A 141 24.39 -2.41 9.76
C ALA A 141 25.66 -2.90 9.03
N SER A 142 25.95 -4.20 9.14
CA SER A 142 27.04 -4.84 8.41
C SER A 142 26.82 -4.80 6.88
N SER A 143 27.87 -5.05 6.10
CA SER A 143 27.78 -5.16 4.63
C SER A 143 27.43 -6.57 4.12
N THR A 144 26.86 -7.42 4.99
CA THR A 144 26.42 -8.78 4.65
C THR A 144 25.24 -8.76 3.66
N LEU A 145 25.05 -9.83 2.89
CA LEU A 145 23.93 -9.94 1.94
C LEU A 145 22.56 -9.75 2.62
N ARG A 146 22.37 -10.40 3.78
CA ARG A 146 21.14 -10.26 4.58
C ARG A 146 20.90 -8.80 4.97
N ALA A 147 21.93 -8.12 5.47
CA ALA A 147 21.82 -6.72 5.86
C ALA A 147 21.52 -5.80 4.67
N LEU A 148 22.21 -5.96 3.54
CA LEU A 148 21.95 -5.19 2.32
C LEU A 148 20.49 -5.32 1.86
N ARG A 149 19.96 -6.55 1.80
CA ARG A 149 18.56 -6.81 1.42
C ARG A 149 17.57 -6.17 2.40
N SER A 150 17.82 -6.34 3.71
CA SER A 150 16.95 -5.76 4.74
C SER A 150 16.96 -4.24 4.70
N VAL A 151 18.14 -3.62 4.61
CA VAL A 151 18.27 -2.15 4.57
C VAL A 151 17.64 -1.59 3.29
N ALA A 152 17.74 -2.28 2.15
CA ALA A 152 17.05 -1.88 0.92
C ALA A 152 15.52 -1.85 1.10
N HIS A 153 14.94 -2.86 1.76
CA HIS A 153 13.52 -2.88 2.07
C HIS A 153 13.14 -1.80 3.10
N VAL A 154 13.92 -1.63 4.16
CA VAL A 154 13.74 -0.55 5.15
C VAL A 154 13.75 0.83 4.46
N ALA A 155 14.65 1.07 3.51
CA ALA A 155 14.67 2.31 2.73
C ALA A 155 13.36 2.54 1.93
N LEU A 156 12.71 1.49 1.41
CA LEU A 156 11.40 1.65 0.77
C LEU A 156 10.28 2.00 1.77
N ILE A 157 10.34 1.49 3.00
CA ILE A 157 9.37 1.87 4.04
C ILE A 157 9.62 3.31 4.52
N PHE A 158 10.89 3.75 4.57
CA PHE A 158 11.24 5.14 4.86
C PHE A 158 10.67 6.08 3.80
N MET A 159 10.85 5.73 2.53
CA MET A 159 10.22 6.47 1.42
C MET A 159 8.70 6.53 1.59
N ALA A 160 8.02 5.44 1.93
CA ALA A 160 6.57 5.47 2.18
C ALA A 160 6.20 6.40 3.35
N TYR A 161 6.98 6.40 4.44
CA TYR A 161 6.80 7.32 5.57
C TYR A 161 6.89 8.79 5.13
N ASP A 162 7.94 9.13 4.38
CA ASP A 162 8.20 10.50 3.96
C ASP A 162 7.18 10.98 2.90
N ILE A 163 6.70 10.07 2.04
CA ILE A 163 5.56 10.33 1.15
C ILE A 163 4.30 10.64 1.95
N LEU A 164 3.97 9.91 3.03
CA LEU A 164 2.79 10.25 3.84
C LEU A 164 2.96 11.59 4.55
N ARG A 165 4.17 11.90 5.00
CA ARG A 165 4.47 13.14 5.74
C ARG A 165 4.38 14.40 4.89
N GLY A 166 4.80 14.37 3.63
CA GLY A 166 5.03 15.63 2.88
C GLY A 166 6.36 15.75 2.20
N ASP A 167 7.32 14.91 2.57
CA ASP A 167 8.73 15.15 2.29
C ASP A 167 9.16 14.31 1.08
N ILE A 168 8.84 14.84 -0.10
CA ILE A 168 9.09 14.14 -1.37
C ILE A 168 10.60 14.07 -1.68
N GLU A 169 11.37 15.05 -1.22
CA GLU A 169 12.83 15.06 -1.38
C GLU A 169 13.48 13.95 -0.54
N ALA A 170 13.11 13.82 0.74
CA ALA A 170 13.58 12.74 1.60
C ALA A 170 13.18 11.36 1.04
N ALA A 171 11.92 11.23 0.58
CA ALA A 171 11.46 10.01 -0.06
C ALA A 171 12.35 9.60 -1.24
N ALA A 172 12.83 10.55 -2.05
CA ALA A 172 13.63 10.26 -3.23
C ALA A 172 15.07 9.89 -2.88
N VAL A 173 15.61 10.48 -1.82
CA VAL A 173 16.89 10.05 -1.26
C VAL A 173 16.80 8.58 -0.82
N HIS A 174 15.70 8.19 -0.17
CA HIS A 174 15.49 6.80 0.26
C HIS A 174 15.31 5.83 -0.91
N LEU A 175 14.57 6.19 -1.95
CA LEU A 175 14.46 5.36 -3.16
C LEU A 175 15.82 5.17 -3.84
N ASN A 176 16.60 6.24 -3.95
CA ASN A 176 17.96 6.17 -4.49
C ASN A 176 18.87 5.28 -3.65
N HIS A 177 18.76 5.35 -2.33
CA HIS A 177 19.49 4.47 -1.42
C HIS A 177 19.06 3.00 -1.57
N ALA A 178 17.76 2.73 -1.60
CA ALA A 178 17.19 1.40 -1.81
C ALA A 178 17.69 0.77 -3.13
N SER A 179 17.66 1.56 -4.21
CA SER A 179 18.14 1.14 -5.53
C SER A 179 19.62 0.74 -5.51
N ARG A 180 20.48 1.59 -4.92
CA ARG A 180 21.93 1.31 -4.80
C ARG A 180 22.22 0.07 -3.96
N LEU A 181 21.47 -0.13 -2.88
CA LEU A 181 21.64 -1.29 -2.00
C LEU A 181 21.18 -2.57 -2.69
N LEU A 182 20.08 -2.54 -3.43
CA LEU A 182 19.64 -3.67 -4.24
C LEU A 182 20.67 -4.00 -5.33
N GLU A 183 21.21 -3.00 -6.01
CA GLU A 183 22.28 -3.16 -7.00
C GLU A 183 23.51 -3.86 -6.40
N ALA A 184 23.96 -3.39 -5.23
CA ALA A 184 25.09 -3.98 -4.51
C ALA A 184 24.79 -5.41 -4.02
N TYR A 185 23.56 -5.65 -3.55
CA TYR A 185 23.10 -6.98 -3.16
C TYR A 185 23.13 -7.95 -4.34
N LEU A 186 22.54 -7.58 -5.47
CA LEU A 186 22.46 -8.40 -6.67
C LEU A 186 23.83 -8.68 -7.29
N ALA A 187 24.73 -7.69 -7.28
CA ALA A 187 26.10 -7.87 -7.73
C ALA A 187 26.84 -8.92 -6.88
N LYS A 188 26.68 -8.87 -5.55
CA LYS A 188 27.27 -9.87 -4.64
C LYS A 188 26.63 -11.25 -4.81
N ARG A 189 25.30 -11.34 -4.97
CA ARG A 189 24.60 -12.61 -5.24
C ARG A 189 25.05 -13.25 -6.54
N SER A 190 25.11 -12.46 -7.62
CA SER A 190 25.58 -12.93 -8.93
C SER A 190 27.01 -13.46 -8.87
N ALA A 191 27.90 -12.76 -8.16
CA ALA A 191 29.28 -13.20 -7.95
C ALA A 191 29.38 -14.47 -7.09
N GLN A 192 28.52 -14.62 -6.08
CA GLN A 192 28.47 -15.81 -5.24
C GLN A 192 28.01 -17.06 -6.01
N ASP A 193 27.00 -16.89 -6.87
CA ASP A 193 26.39 -18.00 -7.61
C ASP A 193 27.08 -18.24 -8.97
N GLY A 194 27.97 -17.33 -9.41
CA GLY A 194 28.72 -17.44 -10.66
C GLY A 194 27.85 -17.27 -11.92
N VAL A 195 26.71 -16.59 -11.81
CA VAL A 195 25.72 -16.41 -12.89
C VAL A 195 25.46 -14.95 -13.21
N SER A 196 24.88 -14.68 -14.38
CA SER A 196 24.40 -13.35 -14.75
C SER A 196 23.15 -12.96 -13.93
N LEU A 197 22.79 -11.67 -13.89
CA LEU A 197 21.56 -11.24 -13.23
C LEU A 197 20.31 -11.89 -13.84
N SER A 198 20.29 -12.09 -15.16
CA SER A 198 19.16 -12.68 -15.88
C SER A 198 18.95 -14.16 -15.54
N ASP A 199 20.02 -14.85 -15.17
CA ASP A 199 20.01 -16.27 -14.81
C ASP A 199 19.92 -16.49 -13.29
N LEU A 200 20.03 -15.43 -12.49
CA LEU A 200 19.97 -15.51 -11.04
C LEU A 200 18.56 -15.87 -10.58
N VAL A 201 18.46 -16.96 -9.81
CA VAL A 201 17.19 -17.44 -9.24
C VAL A 201 16.87 -16.62 -8.00
N PHE A 202 15.71 -15.97 -8.00
CA PHE A 202 15.23 -15.13 -6.90
C PHE A 202 14.25 -15.89 -6.02
N ASP A 203 14.40 -15.76 -4.70
CA ASP A 203 13.35 -16.08 -3.75
C ASP A 203 12.19 -15.07 -3.81
N ASP A 204 11.06 -15.36 -3.15
CA ASP A 204 9.87 -14.49 -3.19
C ASP A 204 10.15 -13.06 -2.69
N TYR A 205 11.06 -12.91 -1.72
CA TYR A 205 11.41 -11.61 -1.17
C TYR A 205 12.29 -10.82 -2.14
N GLU A 206 13.26 -11.47 -2.78
CA GLU A 206 14.08 -10.88 -3.84
C GLU A 206 13.22 -10.47 -5.03
N ASN A 207 12.27 -11.32 -5.46
CA ASN A 207 11.30 -11.00 -6.51
C ASN A 207 10.48 -9.76 -6.15
N ALA A 208 9.86 -9.75 -4.96
CA ALA A 208 9.02 -8.65 -4.52
C ALA A 208 9.79 -7.33 -4.39
N LEU A 209 11.03 -7.38 -3.89
CA LEU A 209 11.88 -6.20 -3.73
C LEU A 209 12.35 -5.65 -5.08
N PHE A 210 12.75 -6.52 -6.00
CA PHE A 210 13.17 -6.14 -7.34
C PHE A 210 12.01 -5.55 -8.14
N ASP A 211 10.86 -6.23 -8.17
CA ASP A 211 9.68 -5.78 -8.91
C ASP A 211 9.22 -4.41 -8.36
N MET A 212 9.25 -4.21 -7.03
CA MET A 212 8.94 -2.91 -6.43
C MET A 212 9.94 -1.82 -6.84
N ILE A 213 11.25 -2.05 -6.74
CA ILE A 213 12.24 -1.02 -7.10
C ILE A 213 12.19 -0.70 -8.60
N GLN A 214 12.04 -1.71 -9.47
CA GLN A 214 11.86 -1.50 -10.91
C GLN A 214 10.62 -0.65 -11.18
N ARG A 215 9.49 -0.98 -10.57
CA ARG A 215 8.25 -0.21 -10.66
C ARG A 215 8.47 1.25 -10.25
N LEU A 216 9.06 1.49 -9.08
CA LEU A 216 9.26 2.84 -8.55
C LEU A 216 10.27 3.69 -9.33
N ASN A 217 11.24 3.06 -9.98
CA ASN A 217 12.16 3.72 -10.90
C ASN A 217 11.54 3.98 -12.28
N THR A 218 10.39 3.37 -12.57
CA THR A 218 9.66 3.52 -13.84
C THR A 218 8.55 4.55 -13.70
N TYR A 219 7.60 4.33 -12.80
CA TYR A 219 6.44 5.21 -12.70
C TYR A 219 6.80 6.49 -11.94
N PRO A 220 6.61 7.69 -12.51
CA PRO A 220 6.60 8.89 -11.69
C PRO A 220 5.54 8.68 -10.61
N TRP A 221 5.94 8.87 -9.35
CA TRP A 221 5.05 8.63 -8.22
C TRP A 221 3.76 9.39 -8.45
N ALA A 222 2.62 8.72 -8.32
CA ALA A 222 1.30 9.33 -8.52
C ALA A 222 0.98 10.25 -7.33
N LEU A 223 1.85 11.21 -7.03
CA LEU A 223 1.64 12.28 -6.07
C LEU A 223 0.74 13.36 -6.66
N ARG A 224 0.52 13.33 -7.98
CA ARG A 224 -0.37 14.19 -8.76
C ARG A 224 -1.62 13.41 -9.11
N LEU A 225 -2.61 13.47 -8.24
CA LEU A 225 -3.85 12.72 -8.44
C LEU A 225 -4.98 13.57 -8.99
N GLY A 226 -4.88 14.90 -8.94
CA GLY A 226 -5.83 15.75 -9.63
C GLY A 226 -7.26 15.62 -9.08
N ILE A 227 -7.42 15.23 -7.81
CA ILE A 227 -8.73 15.39 -7.15
C ILE A 227 -9.07 16.88 -7.11
N THR A 228 -8.06 17.71 -6.86
CA THR A 228 -8.14 19.17 -6.84
C THR A 228 -7.52 19.82 -8.07
N GLY A 229 -6.51 19.21 -8.70
CA GLY A 229 -5.92 19.73 -9.95
C GLY A 229 -4.66 20.59 -9.78
N ASP A 230 -4.07 20.65 -8.59
CA ASP A 230 -2.77 21.31 -8.41
C ASP A 230 -1.61 20.44 -8.92
N ALA A 231 -0.81 20.99 -9.83
CA ALA A 231 0.41 20.36 -10.33
C ALA A 231 1.61 20.72 -9.43
N TYR A 232 2.18 19.73 -8.75
CA TYR A 232 3.49 19.91 -8.09
C TYR A 232 4.61 19.40 -9.00
N GLU A 233 5.54 20.28 -9.38
CA GLU A 233 6.64 20.04 -10.33
C GLU A 233 7.76 19.11 -9.82
N TYR A 234 7.50 18.21 -8.87
CA TYR A 234 8.50 17.21 -8.52
C TYR A 234 8.54 16.10 -9.56
N ARG A 235 9.68 15.97 -10.25
CA ARG A 235 10.01 14.82 -11.10
C ARG A 235 11.11 14.03 -10.39
N PRO A 236 10.82 12.83 -9.83
CA PRO A 236 11.88 12.01 -9.27
C PRO A 236 12.89 11.66 -10.36
N THR A 237 14.16 11.53 -9.99
CA THR A 237 15.20 11.05 -10.90
C THR A 237 14.83 9.64 -11.35
N LYS A 238 14.55 9.49 -12.65
CA LYS A 238 14.44 8.18 -13.28
C LYS A 238 15.83 7.56 -13.24
N ARG A 239 15.97 6.42 -12.57
CA ARG A 239 17.23 5.68 -12.52
C ARG A 239 17.02 4.27 -13.02
N CYS A 240 17.69 3.96 -14.11
CA CYS A 240 17.86 2.58 -14.54
C CYS A 240 18.95 1.90 -13.70
N LEU A 241 18.72 0.66 -13.24
CA LEU A 241 19.77 -0.15 -12.60
C LEU A 241 20.84 -0.63 -13.59
N GLY A 242 20.70 -0.29 -14.89
CA GLY A 242 21.61 -0.66 -15.98
C GLY A 242 21.71 -2.16 -16.29
N ARG A 243 21.11 -3.02 -15.46
CA ARG A 243 21.05 -4.47 -15.61
C ARG A 243 19.59 -4.91 -15.48
N HIS A 244 19.05 -5.54 -16.52
CA HIS A 244 17.69 -6.04 -16.52
C HIS A 244 17.66 -7.55 -16.45
N ARG A 245 16.89 -8.05 -15.50
CA ARG A 245 16.60 -9.48 -15.39
C ARG A 245 15.75 -9.97 -16.55
N TYR A 246 14.79 -9.15 -16.97
CA TYR A 246 13.83 -9.48 -18.01
C TYR A 246 14.29 -8.93 -19.36
N ASP A 247 14.29 -9.81 -20.35
CA ASP A 247 14.46 -9.44 -21.74
C ASP A 247 13.06 -9.19 -22.34
N ILE A 248 12.85 -7.99 -22.87
CA ILE A 248 11.56 -7.57 -23.44
C ILE A 248 11.13 -8.44 -24.61
N GLN A 249 12.08 -9.08 -25.31
CA GLN A 249 11.78 -10.00 -26.41
C GLN A 249 11.16 -11.32 -25.93
N LYS A 250 11.23 -11.60 -24.61
CA LYS A 250 10.68 -12.82 -23.99
C LYS A 250 9.27 -12.64 -23.45
N ILE A 251 8.57 -11.55 -23.78
CA ILE A 251 7.12 -11.43 -23.47
C ILE A 251 6.41 -12.69 -24.01
N PRO A 252 5.70 -13.46 -23.17
CA PRO A 252 4.92 -14.61 -23.58
C PRO A 252 3.86 -14.23 -24.63
N SER A 253 3.47 -15.18 -25.49
CA SER A 253 2.36 -14.97 -26.43
C SER A 253 0.98 -14.87 -25.76
N SER A 254 0.86 -15.31 -24.50
CA SER A 254 -0.33 -15.17 -23.67
C SER A 254 0.05 -15.16 -22.19
N PHE A 255 -0.64 -14.37 -21.38
CA PHE A 255 -0.45 -14.39 -19.93
C PHE A 255 -1.32 -15.44 -19.25
N TYR A 256 -0.77 -16.15 -18.26
CA TYR A 256 -1.51 -17.17 -17.50
C TYR A 256 -2.41 -16.57 -16.40
N ASP A 257 -2.03 -15.42 -15.83
CA ASP A 257 -2.81 -14.71 -14.82
C ASP A 257 -2.55 -13.19 -14.84
N LEU A 258 -3.32 -12.45 -14.04
CA LEU A 258 -3.21 -11.00 -13.92
C LEU A 258 -1.91 -10.55 -13.24
N ASN A 259 -1.27 -11.41 -12.43
CA ASN A 259 0.02 -11.10 -11.81
C ASN A 259 1.16 -11.11 -12.83
N GLN A 260 1.15 -12.09 -13.74
CA GLN A 260 2.08 -12.14 -14.86
C GLN A 260 1.86 -10.96 -15.81
N ALA A 261 0.59 -10.60 -16.07
CA ALA A 261 0.26 -9.42 -16.86
C ALA A 261 0.85 -8.15 -16.23
N LEU A 262 0.71 -7.95 -14.91
CA LEU A 262 1.31 -6.83 -14.18
C LEU A 262 2.84 -6.84 -14.27
N ARG A 263 3.48 -7.99 -14.03
CA ARG A 263 4.94 -8.08 -14.08
C ARG A 263 5.47 -7.67 -15.45
N TRP A 264 4.88 -8.18 -16.52
CA TRP A 264 5.28 -7.80 -17.87
C TRP A 264 4.87 -6.38 -18.24
N TRP A 265 3.81 -5.83 -17.63
CA TRP A 265 3.47 -4.43 -17.75
C TRP A 265 4.58 -3.55 -17.17
N ASP A 266 5.04 -3.86 -15.96
CA ASP A 266 6.15 -3.16 -15.32
C ASP A 266 7.45 -3.26 -16.13
N VAL A 267 7.73 -4.43 -16.74
CA VAL A 267 8.89 -4.63 -17.62
C VAL A 267 8.76 -3.81 -18.90
N ALA A 268 7.59 -3.81 -19.55
CA ALA A 268 7.33 -3.05 -20.76
C ALA A 268 7.45 -1.54 -20.52
N GLN A 269 6.82 -1.04 -19.46
CA GLN A 269 6.93 0.37 -19.05
C GLN A 269 8.37 0.77 -18.73
N HIS A 270 9.10 -0.09 -18.02
CA HIS A 270 10.51 0.15 -17.71
C HIS A 270 11.37 0.22 -18.97
N HIS A 271 11.13 -0.68 -19.93
CA HIS A 271 11.85 -0.70 -21.20
C HIS A 271 11.55 0.55 -22.04
N LEU A 272 10.28 0.94 -22.16
CA LEU A 272 9.88 2.17 -22.83
C LEU A 272 10.58 3.38 -22.19
N ALA A 273 10.53 3.47 -20.86
CA ALA A 273 11.06 4.56 -20.08
C ALA A 273 12.57 4.79 -20.21
N HIS A 274 13.35 3.73 -20.06
CA HIS A 274 14.81 3.81 -19.83
C HIS A 274 15.65 3.34 -21.03
N HIS A 275 15.03 2.71 -22.03
CA HIS A 275 15.76 2.16 -23.19
C HIS A 275 15.30 2.71 -24.53
N LEU A 276 14.08 3.25 -24.60
CA LEU A 276 13.53 3.76 -25.84
C LEU A 276 13.26 5.27 -25.80
N LEU A 277 12.76 5.80 -24.69
CA LEU A 277 12.28 7.19 -24.59
C LEU A 277 13.15 8.12 -23.74
N GLU A 278 14.13 7.60 -22.96
CA GLU A 278 15.02 8.45 -22.15
C GLU A 278 15.95 9.36 -22.99
N GLU A 279 16.10 9.05 -24.29
CA GLU A 279 16.93 9.85 -25.22
C GLU A 279 16.34 11.24 -25.56
N GLU A 280 15.11 11.53 -25.12
CA GLU A 280 14.42 12.82 -25.33
C GLU A 280 15.21 14.05 -24.88
N GLU A 281 16.05 13.95 -23.83
CA GLU A 281 16.78 15.11 -23.34
C GLU A 281 17.96 15.53 -24.23
N LYS A 282 18.35 14.71 -25.24
CA LYS A 282 19.56 14.98 -26.03
C LYS A 282 19.40 14.90 -27.56
N HIS A 283 18.46 14.15 -28.12
CA HIS A 283 18.29 14.02 -29.58
C HIS A 283 16.83 13.72 -29.98
N GLU A 284 16.44 14.09 -31.21
CA GLU A 284 15.17 13.64 -31.80
C GLU A 284 15.14 12.10 -31.86
N LEU A 285 14.09 11.50 -31.29
CA LEU A 285 13.89 10.06 -31.32
C LEU A 285 13.79 9.55 -32.77
N THR A 286 14.58 8.53 -33.09
CA THR A 286 14.55 7.93 -34.43
C THR A 286 13.20 7.25 -34.71
N LYS A 287 12.78 7.21 -35.98
CA LYS A 287 11.59 6.46 -36.42
C LYS A 287 11.61 5.00 -35.91
N ALA A 288 12.79 4.37 -35.93
CA ALA A 288 12.97 3.00 -35.44
C ALA A 288 12.74 2.86 -33.93
N ALA A 289 13.05 3.89 -33.11
CA ALA A 289 12.75 3.89 -31.68
C ALA A 289 11.23 3.91 -31.43
N TRP A 290 10.50 4.74 -32.18
CA TRP A 290 9.03 4.77 -32.13
C TRP A 290 8.42 3.43 -32.55
N GLU A 291 8.85 2.85 -33.67
CA GLU A 291 8.38 1.54 -34.13
C GLU A 291 8.59 0.45 -33.06
N ARG A 292 9.75 0.45 -32.38
CA ARG A 292 10.00 -0.44 -31.24
C ARG A 292 9.08 -0.17 -30.06
N ALA A 293 8.85 1.10 -29.72
CA ALA A 293 7.96 1.47 -28.61
C ALA A 293 6.53 0.96 -28.82
N PHE A 294 5.96 1.18 -30.01
CA PHE A 294 4.64 0.64 -30.37
C PHE A 294 4.63 -0.90 -30.42
N THR A 295 5.72 -1.52 -30.87
CA THR A 295 5.84 -3.00 -30.91
C THR A 295 5.83 -3.59 -29.51
N VAL A 296 6.53 -3.00 -28.56
CA VAL A 296 6.56 -3.45 -27.16
C VAL A 296 5.16 -3.38 -26.54
N LEU A 297 4.49 -2.25 -26.70
CA LEU A 297 3.15 -2.04 -26.15
C LEU A 297 2.12 -2.99 -26.81
N SER A 298 2.22 -3.18 -28.12
CA SER A 298 1.36 -4.13 -28.86
C SER A 298 1.62 -5.58 -28.46
N SER A 299 2.88 -5.96 -28.23
CA SER A 299 3.24 -7.32 -27.80
C SER A 299 2.65 -7.65 -26.43
N TRP A 300 2.73 -6.71 -25.49
CA TRP A 300 2.10 -6.86 -24.18
C TRP A 300 0.58 -7.01 -24.29
N HIS A 301 -0.09 -6.15 -25.07
CA HIS A 301 -1.56 -6.21 -25.20
C HIS A 301 -2.03 -7.47 -25.94
N ASN A 302 -1.30 -7.92 -26.96
CA ASN A 302 -1.59 -9.19 -27.64
C ASN A 302 -1.54 -10.39 -26.68
N ALA A 303 -0.60 -10.39 -25.73
CA ALA A 303 -0.52 -11.41 -24.69
C ALA A 303 -1.64 -11.30 -23.64
N PHE A 304 -2.11 -10.08 -23.38
CA PHE A 304 -3.15 -9.78 -22.38
C PHE A 304 -4.58 -10.00 -22.88
N VAL A 305 -4.88 -9.76 -24.16
CA VAL A 305 -6.25 -9.64 -24.66
C VAL A 305 -7.13 -10.88 -24.43
N LEU A 306 -6.54 -12.08 -24.45
CA LEU A 306 -7.28 -13.32 -24.17
C LEU A 306 -7.68 -13.41 -22.70
N LEU A 307 -6.77 -13.05 -21.79
CA LEU A 307 -7.04 -12.98 -20.37
C LEU A 307 -8.10 -11.91 -20.06
N TYR A 308 -8.04 -10.74 -20.69
CA TYR A 308 -9.06 -9.71 -20.54
C TYR A 308 -10.46 -10.23 -20.93
N ARG A 309 -10.57 -10.86 -22.11
CA ARG A 309 -11.85 -11.43 -22.59
C ARG A 309 -12.39 -12.52 -21.66
N GLU A 310 -11.53 -13.35 -21.10
CA GLU A 310 -11.95 -14.36 -20.11
C GLU A 310 -12.57 -13.70 -18.87
N THR A 311 -11.90 -12.68 -18.30
CA THR A 311 -12.45 -11.96 -17.15
C THR A 311 -13.77 -11.24 -17.49
N GLN A 312 -13.91 -10.75 -18.72
CA GLN A 312 -15.13 -10.11 -19.20
C GLN A 312 -16.32 -11.09 -19.27
N GLN A 313 -16.08 -12.34 -19.69
CA GLN A 313 -17.12 -13.38 -19.70
C GLN A 313 -17.56 -13.75 -18.27
N ARG A 314 -16.62 -13.69 -17.32
CA ARG A 314 -16.84 -14.03 -15.91
C ARG A 314 -17.13 -12.83 -15.01
N GLN A 315 -17.38 -11.65 -15.58
CA GLN A 315 -17.52 -10.38 -14.83
C GLN A 315 -18.62 -10.36 -13.73
N ARG A 316 -19.56 -11.32 -13.76
CA ARG A 316 -20.59 -11.47 -12.71
C ARG A 316 -20.17 -12.45 -11.62
N GLU A 317 -19.38 -13.45 -11.97
CA GLU A 317 -18.88 -14.47 -11.06
C GLU A 317 -17.66 -13.97 -10.28
N ASP A 318 -16.80 -13.22 -10.96
CA ASP A 318 -15.54 -12.69 -10.45
C ASP A 318 -15.36 -11.22 -10.88
N PRO A 319 -16.18 -10.31 -10.31
CA PRO A 319 -16.13 -8.90 -10.67
C PRO A 319 -14.81 -8.22 -10.28
N GLN A 320 -14.09 -8.74 -9.28
CA GLN A 320 -12.81 -8.18 -8.85
C GLN A 320 -11.71 -8.38 -9.90
N ASN A 321 -11.57 -9.59 -10.45
CA ASN A 321 -10.60 -9.84 -11.52
C ASN A 321 -10.95 -9.07 -12.80
N TYR A 322 -12.24 -8.96 -13.13
CA TYR A 322 -12.66 -8.11 -14.25
C TYR A 322 -12.30 -6.63 -14.02
N LEU A 323 -12.37 -6.14 -12.78
CA LEU A 323 -11.98 -4.78 -12.45
C LEU A 323 -10.48 -4.55 -12.61
N ILE A 324 -9.64 -5.48 -12.14
CA ILE A 324 -8.18 -5.43 -12.36
C ILE A 324 -7.88 -5.41 -13.86
N ALA A 325 -8.48 -6.31 -14.62
CA ALA A 325 -8.24 -6.41 -16.04
C ALA A 325 -8.71 -5.15 -16.79
N SER A 326 -9.83 -4.55 -16.38
CA SER A 326 -10.30 -3.27 -16.91
C SER A 326 -9.36 -2.12 -16.58
N VAL A 327 -8.76 -2.12 -15.38
CA VAL A 327 -7.70 -1.15 -15.04
C VAL A 327 -6.50 -1.31 -15.97
N PHE A 328 -6.03 -2.53 -16.21
CA PHE A 328 -4.92 -2.76 -17.14
C PHE A 328 -5.22 -2.33 -18.58
N GLU A 329 -6.42 -2.62 -19.07
CA GLU A 329 -6.87 -2.16 -20.39
C GLU A 329 -6.88 -0.63 -20.47
N ALA A 330 -7.37 0.05 -19.44
CA ALA A 330 -7.34 1.51 -19.38
C ALA A 330 -5.90 2.04 -19.37
N LEU A 331 -4.99 1.45 -18.59
CA LEU A 331 -3.59 1.87 -18.54
C LEU A 331 -2.88 1.68 -19.89
N TYR A 332 -3.17 0.59 -20.60
CA TYR A 332 -2.70 0.36 -21.96
C TYR A 332 -3.18 1.45 -22.92
N LEU A 333 -4.48 1.76 -22.94
CA LEU A 333 -5.06 2.79 -23.82
C LEU A 333 -4.49 4.18 -23.51
N GLU A 334 -4.34 4.53 -22.23
CA GLU A 334 -3.73 5.79 -21.81
C GLU A 334 -2.26 5.90 -22.25
N CYS A 335 -1.49 4.82 -22.09
CA CYS A 335 -0.11 4.73 -22.53
C CYS A 335 0.01 4.86 -24.07
N LEU A 336 -0.88 4.19 -24.81
CA LEU A 336 -0.92 4.24 -26.27
C LEU A 336 -1.29 5.64 -26.78
N SER A 337 -2.31 6.27 -26.20
CA SER A 337 -2.69 7.66 -26.50
C SER A 337 -1.53 8.62 -26.25
N SER A 338 -0.81 8.44 -25.15
CA SER A 338 0.33 9.29 -24.82
C SER A 338 1.50 9.09 -25.79
N LEU A 339 1.76 7.86 -26.27
CA LEU A 339 2.76 7.61 -27.33
C LEU A 339 2.38 8.33 -28.63
N TYR A 340 1.11 8.27 -29.03
CA TYR A 340 0.64 8.97 -30.24
C TYR A 340 0.82 10.48 -30.13
N LEU A 341 0.52 11.06 -28.96
CA LEU A 341 0.70 12.49 -28.70
C LEU A 341 2.17 12.93 -28.70
N GLN A 342 3.08 12.10 -28.18
CA GLN A 342 4.51 12.40 -28.21
C GLN A 342 5.09 12.28 -29.64
N LEU A 343 4.65 11.28 -30.42
CA LEU A 343 5.06 11.15 -31.82
C LEU A 343 4.48 12.29 -32.69
N ASN A 344 3.24 12.68 -32.44
CA ASN A 344 2.54 13.72 -33.18
C ASN A 344 1.55 14.46 -32.25
N SER A 345 1.92 15.68 -31.84
CA SER A 345 1.10 16.51 -30.96
C SER A 345 -0.27 16.88 -31.56
N ASP A 346 -0.40 16.86 -32.89
CA ASP A 346 -1.64 17.18 -33.61
C ASP A 346 -2.50 15.95 -33.94
N ALA A 347 -2.19 14.79 -33.33
CA ALA A 347 -2.96 13.56 -33.51
C ALA A 347 -4.45 13.78 -33.16
N LYS A 348 -5.31 13.79 -34.19
CA LYS A 348 -6.76 14.06 -34.05
C LYS A 348 -7.57 12.85 -33.58
N VAL A 349 -7.00 11.66 -33.67
CA VAL A 349 -7.65 10.39 -33.31
C VAL A 349 -6.74 9.66 -32.35
N LEU A 350 -7.15 9.62 -31.09
CA LEU A 350 -6.47 8.90 -30.02
C LEU A 350 -7.34 7.71 -29.59
N PRO A 351 -6.71 6.62 -29.10
CA PRO A 351 -7.42 5.59 -28.36
C PRO A 351 -8.31 6.19 -27.26
N ASP A 352 -9.53 5.69 -27.15
CA ASP A 352 -10.52 6.21 -26.18
C ASP A 352 -10.66 5.24 -24.99
N ALA A 353 -10.15 5.65 -23.83
CA ALA A 353 -10.28 4.89 -22.58
C ALA A 353 -11.64 5.07 -21.88
N ARG A 354 -12.48 6.05 -22.29
CA ARG A 354 -13.77 6.35 -21.63
C ARG A 354 -14.73 5.17 -21.56
N PRO A 355 -14.88 4.30 -22.59
CA PRO A 355 -15.70 3.10 -22.47
C PRO A 355 -15.23 2.18 -21.34
N VAL A 356 -13.92 2.00 -21.17
CA VAL A 356 -13.34 1.17 -20.10
C VAL A 356 -13.58 1.80 -18.73
N TYR A 357 -13.48 3.13 -18.62
CA TYR A 357 -13.84 3.83 -17.38
C TYR A 357 -15.30 3.63 -16.98
N ARG A 358 -16.23 3.61 -17.95
CA ARG A 358 -17.65 3.31 -17.66
C ARG A 358 -17.82 1.89 -17.13
N GLU A 359 -17.08 0.92 -17.67
CA GLU A 359 -17.08 -0.47 -17.19
C GLU A 359 -16.53 -0.59 -15.76
N ILE A 360 -15.44 0.12 -15.44
CA ILE A 360 -14.87 0.19 -14.08
C ILE A 360 -15.93 0.75 -13.11
N ILE A 361 -16.58 1.85 -13.46
CA ILE A 361 -17.63 2.48 -12.63
C ILE A 361 -18.82 1.53 -12.45
N ALA A 362 -19.31 0.92 -13.53
CA ALA A 362 -20.45 0.01 -13.49
C ALA A 362 -20.16 -1.24 -12.64
N THR A 363 -18.96 -1.80 -12.76
CA THR A 363 -18.52 -2.96 -11.99
C THR A 363 -18.35 -2.62 -10.52
N ALA A 364 -17.69 -1.50 -10.18
CA ALA A 364 -17.55 -1.02 -8.81
C ALA A 364 -18.92 -0.78 -8.15
N ARG A 365 -19.86 -0.17 -8.89
CA ARG A 365 -21.24 0.03 -8.43
C ARG A 365 -21.95 -1.29 -8.13
N ARG A 366 -21.81 -2.29 -9.00
CA ARG A 366 -22.38 -3.63 -8.82
C ARG A 366 -21.81 -4.31 -7.56
N ILE A 367 -20.48 -4.29 -7.40
CA ILE A 367 -19.81 -4.82 -6.20
C ILE A 367 -20.37 -4.15 -4.93
N LEU A 368 -20.53 -2.82 -4.94
CA LEU A 368 -21.07 -2.09 -3.79
C LEU A 368 -22.54 -2.44 -3.48
N GLN A 369 -23.37 -2.65 -4.50
CA GLN A 369 -24.77 -3.03 -4.36
C GLN A 369 -24.92 -4.47 -3.81
N ASP A 370 -24.07 -5.38 -4.27
CA ASP A 370 -24.10 -6.79 -3.88
C ASP A 370 -23.43 -7.05 -2.53
N LEU A 371 -22.64 -6.10 -2.03
CA LEU A 371 -21.98 -6.19 -0.72
C LEU A 371 -23.01 -6.41 0.38
N LYS A 372 -22.91 -7.53 1.10
CA LYS A 372 -23.84 -7.94 2.18
C LYS A 372 -23.08 -8.64 3.32
N GLY A 373 -23.71 -8.71 4.49
CA GLY A 373 -23.20 -9.50 5.62
C GLY A 373 -21.91 -8.94 6.24
N PRO A 374 -21.08 -9.80 6.86
CA PRO A 374 -19.87 -9.38 7.59
C PRO A 374 -18.82 -8.64 6.75
N GLN A 375 -18.86 -8.82 5.42
CA GLN A 375 -17.98 -8.11 4.48
C GLN A 375 -18.39 -6.66 4.24
N ALA A 376 -19.61 -6.27 4.65
CA ALA A 376 -20.10 -4.90 4.56
C ALA A 376 -19.46 -4.01 5.64
N ASN A 377 -18.16 -3.77 5.52
CA ASN A 377 -17.43 -2.77 6.28
C ASN A 377 -16.73 -1.79 5.32
N PHE A 378 -16.50 -0.57 5.81
CA PHE A 378 -15.95 0.50 4.98
C PHE A 378 -14.52 0.21 4.49
N ARG A 379 -13.73 -0.58 5.23
CA ARG A 379 -12.34 -0.91 4.85
C ARG A 379 -12.32 -1.82 3.63
N TRP A 380 -13.17 -2.85 3.64
CA TRP A 380 -13.35 -3.73 2.50
C TRP A 380 -13.80 -2.94 1.28
N MET A 381 -14.77 -2.04 1.44
CA MET A 381 -15.24 -1.17 0.37
C MET A 381 -14.14 -0.24 -0.15
N ASP A 382 -13.42 0.44 0.73
CA ASP A 382 -12.33 1.35 0.34
C ASP A 382 -11.29 0.60 -0.50
N ASN A 383 -10.96 -0.62 -0.10
CA ASN A 383 -9.99 -1.48 -0.77
C ASN A 383 -10.48 -2.13 -2.07
N ASN A 384 -11.77 -2.51 -2.16
CA ASN A 384 -12.31 -3.31 -3.27
C ASN A 384 -13.19 -2.52 -4.25
N VAL A 385 -13.59 -1.30 -3.90
CA VAL A 385 -14.52 -0.47 -4.69
C VAL A 385 -13.92 0.90 -4.92
N MET A 386 -13.46 1.59 -3.86
CA MET A 386 -13.07 3.00 -3.97
C MET A 386 -11.71 3.19 -4.65
N LYS A 387 -10.69 2.44 -4.24
CA LYS A 387 -9.35 2.53 -4.85
C LYS A 387 -9.33 2.32 -6.38
N PRO A 388 -10.05 1.35 -6.97
CA PRO A 388 -10.20 1.24 -8.43
C PRO A 388 -10.83 2.47 -9.08
N LEU A 389 -11.86 3.06 -8.47
CA LEU A 389 -12.50 4.27 -8.99
C LEU A 389 -11.56 5.47 -9.00
N PHE A 390 -10.59 5.49 -8.08
CA PHE A 390 -9.60 6.55 -8.05
C PHE A 390 -8.68 6.51 -9.26
N VAL A 391 -8.39 5.34 -9.84
CA VAL A 391 -7.72 5.25 -11.15
C VAL A 391 -8.47 6.08 -12.19
N VAL A 392 -9.81 5.99 -12.21
CA VAL A 392 -10.66 6.77 -13.13
C VAL A 392 -10.60 8.26 -12.84
N LEU A 393 -10.74 8.66 -11.56
CA LEU A 393 -10.68 10.08 -11.18
C LEU A 393 -9.35 10.73 -11.55
N PHE A 394 -8.26 9.96 -11.53
CA PHE A 394 -6.91 10.48 -11.75
C PHE A 394 -6.53 10.54 -13.22
N LYS A 395 -7.28 9.87 -14.09
CA LYS A 395 -6.99 9.79 -15.52
C LYS A 395 -8.04 10.47 -16.39
N CYS A 396 -9.25 10.60 -15.88
CA CYS A 396 -10.37 11.15 -16.64
C CYS A 396 -10.84 12.50 -16.08
N ASN A 397 -10.76 13.53 -16.94
CA ASN A 397 -11.34 14.85 -16.69
C ASN A 397 -12.73 15.01 -17.30
N ASP A 398 -13.24 14.00 -18.02
CA ASP A 398 -14.59 14.02 -18.59
C ASP A 398 -15.64 14.14 -17.47
N PHE A 399 -16.47 15.18 -17.57
CA PHE A 399 -17.46 15.48 -16.55
C PHE A 399 -18.44 14.32 -16.33
N ALA A 400 -18.95 13.71 -17.40
CA ALA A 400 -19.94 12.64 -17.29
C ALA A 400 -19.34 11.37 -16.65
N ILE A 401 -18.07 11.05 -16.95
CA ILE A 401 -17.35 9.95 -16.29
C ILE A 401 -17.14 10.25 -14.79
N ARG A 402 -16.68 11.46 -14.45
CA ARG A 402 -16.47 11.85 -13.05
C ARG A 402 -17.76 11.90 -12.23
N GLU A 403 -18.88 12.32 -12.83
CA GLU A 403 -20.19 12.24 -12.18
C GLU A 403 -20.58 10.78 -11.88
N GLY A 404 -20.33 9.86 -12.82
CA GLY A 404 -20.54 8.43 -12.58
C GLY A 404 -19.74 7.88 -11.39
N VAL A 405 -18.50 8.36 -11.19
CA VAL A 405 -17.72 8.05 -9.98
C VAL A 405 -18.35 8.67 -8.73
N LYS A 406 -18.74 9.95 -8.77
CA LYS A 406 -19.37 10.63 -7.62
C LYS A 406 -20.62 9.90 -7.13
N GLU A 407 -21.44 9.38 -8.04
CA GLU A 407 -22.61 8.58 -7.67
C GLU A 407 -22.25 7.36 -6.81
N VAL A 408 -21.16 6.66 -7.17
CA VAL A 408 -20.70 5.50 -6.39
C VAL A 408 -20.11 5.92 -5.04
N LEU A 409 -19.37 7.03 -5.01
CA LEU A 409 -18.84 7.59 -3.76
C LEU A 409 -19.98 7.99 -2.81
N HIS A 410 -21.02 8.66 -3.31
CA HIS A 410 -22.20 9.05 -2.53
C HIS A 410 -22.92 7.84 -1.96
N ALA A 411 -23.08 6.78 -2.76
CA ALA A 411 -23.65 5.51 -2.29
C ALA A 411 -22.79 4.87 -1.17
N GLY A 412 -21.46 4.96 -1.29
CA GLY A 412 -20.53 4.52 -0.25
C GLY A 412 -20.69 5.30 1.06
N VAL A 413 -20.70 6.63 0.98
CA VAL A 413 -20.88 7.52 2.15
C VAL A 413 -22.26 7.32 2.80
N ALA A 414 -23.32 7.22 2.00
CA ALA A 414 -24.67 6.97 2.52
C ALA A 414 -24.75 5.66 3.32
N ARG A 415 -23.94 4.66 2.95
CA ARG A 415 -23.93 3.34 3.58
C ARG A 415 -22.98 3.22 4.78
N PHE A 416 -21.82 3.87 4.73
CA PHE A 416 -20.73 3.66 5.69
C PHE A 416 -20.31 4.91 6.47
N GLY A 417 -20.92 6.06 6.18
CA GLY A 417 -20.63 7.34 6.80
C GLY A 417 -19.47 8.10 6.15
N PRO A 418 -19.26 9.36 6.55
CA PRO A 418 -18.30 10.27 5.90
C PRO A 418 -16.84 10.00 6.27
N ALA A 419 -16.55 9.15 7.26
CA ALA A 419 -15.19 8.85 7.70
C ALA A 419 -14.45 7.85 6.79
N CYS A 420 -15.15 7.19 5.86
CA CYS A 420 -14.53 6.31 4.87
C CYS A 420 -13.82 7.10 3.76
N LEU A 421 -12.97 6.42 2.98
CA LEU A 421 -12.20 7.06 1.91
C LEU A 421 -13.08 7.76 0.87
N ALA A 422 -14.29 7.25 0.62
CA ALA A 422 -15.27 7.90 -0.26
C ALA A 422 -15.69 9.28 0.25
N GLY A 423 -15.89 9.44 1.56
CA GLY A 423 -16.24 10.73 2.17
C GLY A 423 -15.10 11.74 2.12
N VAL A 424 -13.87 11.26 2.37
CA VAL A 424 -12.64 12.06 2.25
C VAL A 424 -12.49 12.61 0.82
N VAL A 425 -12.65 11.74 -0.18
CA VAL A 425 -12.50 12.11 -1.60
C VAL A 425 -13.64 13.03 -2.06
N LEU A 426 -14.90 12.74 -1.71
CA LEU A 426 -16.01 13.65 -2.01
C LEU A 426 -15.80 15.03 -1.41
N GLY A 427 -15.34 15.11 -0.15
CA GLY A 427 -15.00 16.36 0.51
C GLY A 427 -14.00 17.17 -0.30
N MET A 428 -12.91 16.55 -0.76
CA MET A 428 -11.92 17.19 -1.62
C MET A 428 -12.51 17.64 -2.96
N MET A 429 -13.36 16.83 -3.60
CA MET A 429 -13.98 17.16 -4.90
C MET A 429 -14.93 18.37 -4.84
N TYR A 430 -15.42 18.74 -3.65
CA TYR A 430 -16.26 19.92 -3.45
C TYR A 430 -15.48 21.18 -3.03
N MET A 431 -14.19 21.03 -2.71
CA MET A 431 -13.33 22.13 -2.31
C MET A 431 -12.60 22.73 -3.51
N LYS A 432 -12.28 24.02 -3.44
CA LYS A 432 -11.28 24.59 -4.34
C LYS A 432 -9.89 24.09 -3.93
N PRO A 433 -8.94 23.98 -4.87
CA PRO A 433 -7.61 23.42 -4.57
C PRO A 433 -6.92 24.15 -3.43
N GLU A 434 -6.88 25.48 -3.47
CA GLU A 434 -6.28 26.34 -2.46
C GLU A 434 -6.93 26.22 -1.06
N GLN A 435 -8.11 25.61 -0.96
CA GLN A 435 -8.85 25.42 0.30
C GLN A 435 -8.66 24.02 0.90
N VAL A 436 -8.01 23.09 0.18
CA VAL A 436 -7.85 21.71 0.66
C VAL A 436 -6.78 21.64 1.76
N PRO A 437 -7.14 21.22 2.99
CA PRO A 437 -6.20 21.09 4.11
C PRO A 437 -5.05 20.12 3.83
N SER A 438 -3.89 20.35 4.45
CA SER A 438 -2.67 19.54 4.29
C SER A 438 -2.90 18.04 4.56
N ILE A 439 -3.34 17.66 5.75
CA ILE A 439 -4.63 16.95 5.87
C ILE A 439 -4.99 15.93 4.78
N LEU A 440 -5.92 16.40 3.97
CA LEU A 440 -6.53 15.68 2.86
C LEU A 440 -5.56 15.53 1.69
N ARG A 441 -4.65 16.49 1.46
CA ARG A 441 -3.58 16.35 0.45
C ARG A 441 -2.64 15.21 0.79
N ASN A 442 -2.37 14.96 2.07
CA ASN A 442 -1.56 13.82 2.51
C ASN A 442 -2.30 12.49 2.27
N ALA A 443 -3.62 12.47 2.53
CA ALA A 443 -4.47 11.31 2.23
C ALA A 443 -4.53 11.03 0.72
N GLU A 444 -4.71 12.06 -0.11
CA GLU A 444 -4.58 11.97 -1.57
C GLU A 444 -3.23 11.36 -1.95
N ARG A 445 -2.11 11.92 -1.48
CA ARG A 445 -0.77 11.35 -1.74
C ARG A 445 -0.63 9.90 -1.31
N GLY A 446 -1.22 9.51 -0.19
CA GLY A 446 -1.28 8.11 0.26
C GLY A 446 -2.05 7.19 -0.69
N ILE A 447 -3.18 7.63 -1.24
CA ILE A 447 -3.92 6.90 -2.27
C ILE A 447 -3.06 6.72 -3.51
N GLY A 448 -2.42 7.78 -3.97
CA GLY A 448 -1.62 7.75 -5.20
C GLY A 448 -0.37 6.92 -5.06
N TRP A 449 0.30 7.02 -3.91
CA TRP A 449 1.35 6.11 -3.52
C TRP A 449 0.90 4.65 -3.60
N HIS A 450 -0.27 4.33 -3.03
CA HIS A 450 -0.81 2.98 -3.09
C HIS A 450 -0.98 2.51 -4.55
N LEU A 451 -1.62 3.31 -5.41
CA LEU A 451 -1.80 2.99 -6.83
C LEU A 451 -0.48 2.80 -7.57
N THR A 452 0.52 3.66 -7.34
CA THR A 452 1.88 3.47 -7.88
C THR A 452 2.47 2.16 -7.38
N SER A 453 2.35 1.84 -6.09
CA SER A 453 2.98 0.66 -5.49
C SER A 453 2.37 -0.66 -5.98
N VAL A 454 1.09 -0.66 -6.38
CA VAL A 454 0.40 -1.83 -6.98
C VAL A 454 0.45 -1.83 -8.52
N GLY A 455 1.18 -0.90 -9.13
CA GLY A 455 1.37 -0.82 -10.58
C GLY A 455 0.16 -0.30 -11.37
N CYS A 456 -0.74 0.42 -10.71
CA CYS A 456 -1.90 1.08 -11.31
C CYS A 456 -1.60 2.54 -11.72
N ASN A 457 -0.49 2.74 -12.40
CA ASN A 457 -0.05 4.04 -12.91
C ASN A 457 0.27 3.88 -14.41
N PRO A 458 -0.10 4.83 -15.29
CA PRO A 458 -0.01 4.69 -16.75
C PRO A 458 1.42 4.48 -17.28
N GLY A 459 2.46 4.82 -16.50
CA GLY A 459 3.85 4.67 -16.95
C GLY A 459 4.60 5.99 -17.07
N VAL A 460 5.76 5.92 -17.72
CA VAL A 460 6.61 7.07 -18.06
C VAL A 460 5.99 7.98 -19.11
N ILE A 461 4.96 7.51 -19.79
CA ILE A 461 4.30 8.24 -20.86
C ILE A 461 3.17 9.05 -20.21
N THR A 462 3.57 10.09 -19.48
CA THR A 462 2.65 11.13 -19.00
C THR A 462 2.58 12.18 -20.10
N ALA A 463 1.49 12.23 -20.86
CA ALA A 463 1.20 13.39 -21.68
C ALA A 463 1.15 14.63 -20.78
N GLY A 464 2.02 15.61 -21.06
CA GLY A 464 1.97 17.00 -20.54
C GLY A 464 1.92 17.17 -19.03
#